data_AF-A0A4T0WBH4-F1
#
_entry.id   AF-A0A4T0WBH4-F1
#
_cell.length_a   1.000
_cell.length_b   1.000
_cell.length_c   1.000
_cell.angle_alpha   90.00
_cell.angle_beta   90.00
_cell.angle_gamma   90.00
#
_symmetry.space_group_name_H-M   'P 1'
#
loop_
_entity.id
_entity.type
_entity.pdbx_description
1 polymer ?
#
loop_
_entity_poly.entity_id
_entity_poly.type
_entity_poly.pdbx_seq_one_letter_code
_entity_poly.pdbx_strand_id
1 'polypeptide(L)'
;MSDLRLDSLQVMLGLVLLFQRMPNMRPAAVLISTAFRLIHEMGIHRREGYEGISSAEALQRRRVFWVAYILDRDISMRTRQPPVHQDANIDLDLPPVRSSTDRAGFIDAGDGCTHFNFFRSRAQLAQIQGQVHECIFSVQGRSRPADEASLEIARLRGLLAQWRAQIPAALSAEALIRTRGTVLPKAFCMLYATSLSLLGQLTRVNAIEFDWVNRLLRHARNVHAGLPSVPPASLEGWDALVEESRSFVMLFLSIPKKDIAFGRLYCCSLISGLMFLSANCIGKSDHAYYESDQQLGLQAKDFVDQLSQLSRHDGILAAQRAYTELDRHVERLTHGARDDSVLRALDPMM
;
A
#
# COMPACT_ATOMS: atom_id res chain seq x y z
N MET A 1 30.14 -29.40 -5.93
CA MET A 1 29.26 -28.25 -5.63
C MET A 1 28.54 -28.56 -4.33
N SER A 2 28.62 -27.67 -3.34
CA SER A 2 27.92 -27.86 -2.06
C SER A 2 26.44 -28.12 -2.32
N ASP A 3 25.86 -29.06 -1.59
CA ASP A 3 24.44 -29.41 -1.68
C ASP A 3 23.60 -28.19 -1.26
N LEU A 4 23.26 -27.32 -2.22
CA LEU A 4 22.49 -26.10 -2.03
C LEU A 4 21.04 -26.51 -1.77
N ARG A 5 20.71 -26.63 -0.49
CA ARG A 5 19.40 -27.10 -0.08
C ARG A 5 18.38 -25.96 -0.04
N LEU A 6 17.17 -26.27 -0.49
CA LEU A 6 16.03 -25.35 -0.51
C LEU A 6 15.66 -24.80 0.88
N ASP A 7 15.93 -25.55 1.95
CA ASP A 7 15.65 -25.13 3.32
C ASP A 7 16.56 -23.98 3.78
N SER A 8 17.83 -23.96 3.36
CA SER A 8 18.73 -22.82 3.61
C SER A 8 18.18 -21.52 3.00
N LEU A 9 17.64 -21.60 1.78
CA LEU A 9 16.98 -20.47 1.13
C LEU A 9 15.70 -20.06 1.88
N GLN A 10 14.89 -21.02 2.35
CA GLN A 10 13.69 -20.74 3.14
C GLN A 10 14.02 -20.05 4.47
N VAL A 11 15.06 -20.50 5.19
CA VAL A 11 15.52 -19.85 6.42
C VAL A 11 15.97 -18.43 6.13
N MET A 12 16.73 -18.21 5.04
CA MET A 12 17.16 -16.88 4.63
C MET A 12 15.98 -15.96 4.34
N LEU A 13 14.96 -16.42 3.60
CA LEU A 13 13.74 -15.64 3.35
C LEU A 13 12.94 -15.39 4.64
N GLY A 14 12.95 -16.33 5.59
CA GLY A 14 12.41 -16.12 6.94
C GLY A 14 13.09 -14.97 7.69
N LEU A 15 14.42 -14.88 7.58
CA LEU A 15 15.19 -13.75 8.13
C LEU A 15 14.88 -12.44 7.40
N VAL A 16 14.76 -12.46 6.06
CA VAL A 16 14.34 -11.28 5.29
C VAL A 16 12.98 -10.77 5.78
N LEU A 17 12.01 -11.68 5.96
CA LEU A 17 10.67 -11.36 6.49
C LEU A 17 10.71 -10.71 7.88
N LEU A 18 11.64 -11.12 8.74
CA LEU A 18 11.85 -10.54 10.06
C LEU A 18 12.51 -9.15 9.96
N PHE A 19 13.65 -9.06 9.27
CA PHE A 19 14.44 -7.83 9.21
C PHE A 19 13.76 -6.70 8.44
N GLN A 20 12.90 -6.99 7.46
CA GLN A 20 12.16 -5.93 6.76
C GLN A 20 11.20 -5.17 7.69
N ARG A 21 10.83 -5.76 8.83
CA ARG A 21 9.96 -5.16 9.85
C ARG A 21 10.73 -4.36 10.89
N MET A 22 12.06 -4.36 10.82
CA MET A 22 12.93 -3.63 11.73
C MET A 22 13.19 -2.20 11.23
N PRO A 23 13.53 -1.24 12.12
CA PRO A 23 13.85 0.12 11.71
C PRO A 23 15.02 0.20 10.71
N ASN A 24 16.00 -0.69 10.86
CA ASN A 24 17.09 -0.83 9.92
C ASN A 24 16.81 -1.99 8.96
N MET A 25 16.47 -1.67 7.71
CA MET A 25 16.20 -2.65 6.66
C MET A 25 17.46 -3.17 5.95
N ARG A 26 18.66 -2.62 6.22
CA ARG A 26 19.89 -3.04 5.53
C ARG A 26 20.14 -4.55 5.60
N PRO A 27 19.95 -5.24 6.75
CA PRO A 27 20.10 -6.70 6.78
C PRO A 27 19.14 -7.42 5.83
N ALA A 28 17.89 -6.95 5.71
CA ALA A 28 16.92 -7.52 4.79
C ALA A 28 17.38 -7.37 3.32
N ALA A 29 17.89 -6.18 2.95
CA ALA A 29 18.38 -5.90 1.61
C ALA A 29 19.61 -6.74 1.23
N VAL A 30 20.53 -6.98 2.16
CA VAL A 30 21.67 -7.88 1.95
C VAL A 30 21.21 -9.32 1.81
N LEU A 31 20.36 -9.80 2.71
CA LEU A 31 19.89 -11.18 2.70
C LEU A 31 19.04 -11.50 1.47
N ILE A 32 18.19 -10.58 0.99
CA ILE A 32 17.42 -10.81 -0.23
C ILE A 32 18.33 -10.87 -1.47
N SER A 33 19.40 -10.07 -1.50
CA SER A 33 20.41 -10.13 -2.55
C SER A 33 21.13 -11.48 -2.57
N THR A 34 21.53 -11.98 -1.39
CA THR A 34 22.13 -13.32 -1.25
C THR A 34 21.15 -14.42 -1.64
N ALA A 35 19.88 -14.32 -1.20
CA ALA A 35 18.84 -15.28 -1.55
C ALA A 35 18.67 -15.42 -3.07
N PHE A 36 18.70 -14.30 -3.80
CA PHE A 36 18.65 -14.35 -5.26
C PHE A 36 19.89 -14.96 -5.91
N ARG A 37 21.08 -14.84 -5.31
CA ARG A 37 22.25 -15.59 -5.78
C ARG A 37 22.06 -17.10 -5.63
N LEU A 38 21.51 -17.55 -4.50
CA LEU A 38 21.17 -18.97 -4.31
C LEU A 38 20.08 -19.43 -5.29
N ILE A 39 19.06 -18.60 -5.54
CA ILE A 39 18.00 -18.88 -6.54
C ILE A 39 18.62 -19.11 -7.93
N HIS A 40 19.57 -18.26 -8.34
CA HIS A 40 20.24 -18.40 -9.62
C HIS A 40 21.07 -19.69 -9.70
N GLU A 41 21.81 -20.02 -8.64
CA GLU A 41 22.61 -21.25 -8.56
C GLU A 41 21.73 -22.51 -8.60
N MET A 42 20.55 -22.46 -7.98
CA MET A 42 19.57 -23.56 -8.00
C MET A 42 18.74 -23.63 -9.29
N GLY A 43 18.81 -22.62 -10.16
CA GLY A 43 18.06 -22.53 -11.41
C GLY A 43 16.54 -22.36 -11.25
N ILE A 44 16.03 -22.08 -10.05
CA ILE A 44 14.57 -22.13 -9.79
C ILE A 44 13.80 -20.93 -10.37
N HIS A 45 14.47 -19.98 -11.00
CA HIS A 45 13.86 -18.85 -11.72
C HIS A 45 13.48 -19.15 -13.16
N ARG A 46 13.83 -20.33 -13.71
CA ARG A 46 13.51 -20.74 -15.08
C ARG A 46 13.01 -22.17 -15.15
N ARG A 47 12.32 -22.53 -16.24
CA ARG A 47 11.71 -23.87 -16.41
C ARG A 47 12.74 -25.00 -16.46
N GLU A 48 13.94 -24.76 -16.99
CA GLU A 48 14.98 -25.79 -17.10
C GLU A 48 15.45 -26.28 -15.73
N GLY A 49 15.39 -25.43 -14.70
CA GLY A 49 15.72 -25.80 -13.31
C GLY A 49 14.73 -26.75 -12.64
N TYR A 50 13.69 -27.21 -13.36
CA TYR A 50 12.68 -28.14 -12.89
C TYR A 50 12.71 -29.50 -13.61
N GLU A 51 13.61 -29.69 -14.57
CA GLU A 51 13.77 -30.98 -15.26
C GLU A 51 14.22 -32.07 -14.27
N GLY A 52 13.55 -33.23 -14.31
CA GLY A 52 13.84 -34.35 -13.41
C GLY A 52 13.42 -34.14 -11.94
N ILE A 53 12.74 -33.03 -11.62
CA ILE A 53 12.28 -32.73 -10.25
C ILE A 53 10.87 -33.26 -10.02
N SER A 54 10.62 -33.83 -8.84
CA SER A 54 9.28 -34.29 -8.45
C SER A 54 8.27 -33.14 -8.43
N SER A 55 7.00 -33.43 -8.72
CA SER A 55 5.94 -32.39 -8.70
C SER A 55 5.82 -31.66 -7.37
N ALA A 56 6.04 -32.34 -6.24
CA ALA A 56 5.96 -31.75 -4.91
C ALA A 56 7.12 -30.78 -4.64
N GLU A 57 8.33 -31.17 -5.02
CA GLU A 57 9.51 -30.31 -4.88
C GLU A 57 9.46 -29.12 -5.84
N ALA A 58 9.04 -29.34 -7.09
CA ALA A 58 8.84 -28.28 -8.07
C ALA A 58 7.85 -27.22 -7.56
N LEU A 59 6.74 -27.65 -6.96
CA LEU A 59 5.76 -26.75 -6.36
C LEU A 59 6.37 -25.92 -5.24
N GLN A 60 7.15 -26.53 -4.34
CA GLN A 60 7.79 -25.82 -3.24
C GLN A 60 8.85 -24.83 -3.73
N ARG A 61 9.67 -25.19 -4.73
CA ARG A 61 10.65 -24.30 -5.37
C ARG A 61 9.97 -23.08 -6.00
N ARG A 62 8.85 -23.26 -6.70
CA ARG A 62 8.05 -22.15 -7.26
C ARG A 62 7.51 -21.21 -6.19
N ARG A 63 6.98 -21.75 -5.08
CA ARG A 63 6.52 -20.93 -3.96
C ARG A 63 7.66 -20.11 -3.35
N VAL A 64 8.82 -20.73 -3.12
CA VAL A 64 10.00 -20.05 -2.58
C VAL A 64 10.47 -18.93 -3.51
N PHE A 65 10.51 -19.17 -4.82
CA PHE A 65 10.81 -18.13 -5.81
C PHE A 65 9.84 -16.94 -5.71
N TRP A 66 8.53 -17.19 -5.74
CA TRP A 66 7.54 -16.11 -5.70
C TRP A 66 7.53 -15.35 -4.36
N VAL A 67 7.87 -16.01 -3.24
CA VAL A 67 8.09 -15.32 -1.95
C VAL A 67 9.31 -14.40 -2.03
N ALA A 68 10.43 -14.87 -2.57
CA ALA A 68 11.62 -14.04 -2.78
C ALA A 68 11.32 -12.85 -3.71
N TYR A 69 10.60 -13.11 -4.80
CA TYR A 69 10.16 -12.08 -5.75
C TYR A 69 9.38 -10.97 -5.06
N ILE A 70 8.36 -11.31 -4.25
CA ILE A 70 7.54 -10.33 -3.52
C ILE A 70 8.41 -9.51 -2.55
N LEU A 71 9.26 -10.18 -1.76
CA LEU A 71 10.10 -9.52 -0.76
C LEU A 71 11.11 -8.55 -1.38
N ASP A 72 11.69 -8.91 -2.53
CA ASP A 72 12.59 -8.04 -3.29
C ASP A 72 11.89 -6.73 -3.68
N ARG A 73 10.67 -6.80 -4.24
CA ARG A 73 9.94 -5.58 -4.63
C ARG A 73 9.45 -4.77 -3.42
N ASP A 74 9.02 -5.43 -2.35
CA ASP A 74 8.65 -4.73 -1.12
C ASP A 74 9.85 -3.98 -0.52
N ILE A 75 11.04 -4.58 -0.54
CA ILE A 75 12.27 -3.95 -0.07
C ILE A 75 12.69 -2.81 -1.01
N SER A 76 12.77 -3.07 -2.31
CA SER A 76 13.15 -2.07 -3.33
C SER A 76 12.29 -0.83 -3.30
N MET A 77 10.97 -0.98 -3.21
CA MET A 77 10.06 0.16 -3.12
C MET A 77 10.32 1.02 -1.88
N ARG A 78 10.69 0.40 -0.76
CA ARG A 78 10.93 1.09 0.51
C ARG A 78 12.33 1.68 0.61
N THR A 79 13.35 1.02 0.08
CA THR A 79 14.74 1.47 0.10
C THR A 79 15.11 2.34 -1.10
N ARG A 80 14.25 2.41 -2.12
CA ARG A 80 14.50 3.03 -3.43
C ARG A 80 15.70 2.42 -4.18
N GLN A 81 16.11 1.22 -3.76
CA GLN A 81 17.15 0.45 -4.45
C GLN A 81 16.50 -0.40 -5.53
N PRO A 82 17.14 -0.58 -6.69
CA PRO A 82 16.59 -1.43 -7.75
C PRO A 82 16.33 -2.87 -7.25
N PRO A 83 15.27 -3.54 -7.74
CA PRO A 83 15.06 -4.97 -7.52
C PRO A 83 16.30 -5.78 -7.93
N VAL A 84 16.62 -6.80 -7.14
CA VAL A 84 17.80 -7.65 -7.37
C VAL A 84 17.65 -8.46 -8.66
N HIS A 85 16.45 -8.94 -8.94
CA HIS A 85 16.18 -9.80 -10.10
C HIS A 85 15.25 -9.12 -11.10
N GLN A 86 15.67 -9.09 -12.35
CA GLN A 86 14.92 -8.47 -13.44
C GLN A 86 13.83 -9.41 -13.96
N ASP A 87 12.65 -8.86 -14.23
CA ASP A 87 11.50 -9.62 -14.72
C ASP A 87 11.77 -10.34 -16.06
N ALA A 88 12.63 -9.77 -16.91
CA ALA A 88 13.03 -10.36 -18.19
C ALA A 88 13.78 -11.70 -18.07
N ASN A 89 14.27 -12.04 -16.87
CA ASN A 89 15.01 -13.28 -16.61
C ASN A 89 14.16 -14.35 -15.91
N ILE A 90 12.85 -14.14 -15.80
CA ILE A 90 11.92 -15.04 -15.14
C ILE A 90 11.18 -15.85 -16.20
N ASP A 91 11.36 -17.16 -16.17
CA ASP A 91 10.56 -18.10 -16.96
C ASP A 91 9.75 -18.98 -16.02
N LEU A 92 8.75 -18.38 -15.38
CA LEU A 92 7.84 -19.04 -14.46
C LEU A 92 6.43 -18.47 -14.59
N ASP A 93 5.45 -19.37 -14.55
CA ASP A 93 4.06 -18.97 -14.48
C ASP A 93 3.73 -18.43 -13.08
N LEU A 94 2.85 -17.43 -13.03
CA LEU A 94 2.26 -16.95 -11.77
C LEU A 94 1.55 -18.09 -11.03
N PRO A 95 1.46 -18.04 -9.68
CA PRO A 95 0.70 -19.04 -8.90
C PRO A 95 -0.72 -19.22 -9.48
N PRO A 96 -1.25 -20.44 -9.54
CA PRO A 96 -2.43 -20.75 -10.36
C PRO A 96 -3.69 -20.03 -9.87
N VAL A 97 -4.58 -19.66 -10.81
CA VAL A 97 -5.89 -19.04 -10.48
C VAL A 97 -6.80 -20.02 -9.74
N ARG A 98 -6.75 -21.30 -10.13
CA ARG A 98 -7.45 -22.41 -9.49
C ARG A 98 -6.52 -23.62 -9.44
N SER A 99 -6.62 -24.41 -8.40
CA SER A 99 -5.82 -25.63 -8.26
C SER A 99 -6.59 -26.66 -7.45
N SER A 100 -6.59 -27.91 -7.93
CA SER A 100 -7.15 -29.05 -7.19
C SER A 100 -6.13 -29.64 -6.20
N THR A 101 -4.84 -29.39 -6.41
CA THR A 101 -3.72 -30.03 -5.69
C THR A 101 -2.96 -29.07 -4.79
N ASP A 102 -2.84 -27.79 -5.17
CA ASP A 102 -2.21 -26.73 -4.38
C ASP A 102 -3.26 -25.80 -3.78
N ARG A 103 -3.54 -25.94 -2.48
CA ARG A 103 -4.45 -25.04 -1.75
C ARG A 103 -3.73 -23.89 -1.02
N ALA A 104 -2.41 -23.77 -1.13
CA ALA A 104 -1.67 -22.71 -0.46
C ALA A 104 -2.04 -21.33 -1.03
N GLY A 105 -2.37 -20.40 -0.13
CA GLY A 105 -2.78 -19.05 -0.50
C GLY A 105 -4.22 -18.93 -1.00
N PHE A 106 -4.96 -20.04 -1.15
CA PHE A 106 -6.38 -19.99 -1.49
C PHE A 106 -7.22 -19.60 -0.28
N ILE A 107 -8.12 -18.64 -0.50
CA ILE A 107 -9.10 -18.16 0.46
C ILE A 107 -10.47 -18.50 -0.10
N ASP A 108 -11.28 -19.14 0.74
CA ASP A 108 -12.69 -19.39 0.53
C ASP A 108 -13.48 -18.39 1.38
N ALA A 109 -14.39 -17.63 0.78
CA ALA A 109 -15.19 -16.65 1.51
C ALA A 109 -16.40 -17.28 2.24
N GLY A 110 -16.55 -18.61 2.16
CA GLY A 110 -17.62 -19.36 2.84
C GLY A 110 -18.97 -19.33 2.12
N ASP A 111 -19.03 -18.70 0.94
CA ASP A 111 -20.18 -18.67 0.05
C ASP A 111 -20.19 -19.84 -0.96
N GLY A 112 -19.17 -20.70 -0.93
CA GLY A 112 -19.00 -21.85 -1.81
C GLY A 112 -18.68 -21.50 -3.27
N CYS A 113 -18.54 -20.21 -3.61
CA CYS A 113 -18.33 -19.72 -4.98
C CYS A 113 -17.06 -18.87 -5.11
N THR A 114 -16.65 -18.19 -4.04
CA THR A 114 -15.50 -17.30 -4.02
C THR A 114 -14.23 -18.12 -3.79
N HIS A 115 -13.45 -18.30 -4.86
CA HIS A 115 -12.10 -18.85 -4.80
C HIS A 115 -11.09 -17.76 -5.17
N PHE A 116 -10.31 -17.31 -4.19
CA PHE A 116 -9.31 -16.26 -4.38
C PHE A 116 -7.92 -16.76 -3.99
N ASN A 117 -6.96 -16.71 -4.91
CA ASN A 117 -5.57 -17.01 -4.59
C ASN A 117 -4.84 -15.73 -4.16
N PHE A 118 -4.72 -15.53 -2.84
CA PHE A 118 -4.01 -14.41 -2.25
C PHE A 118 -2.54 -14.36 -2.67
N PHE A 119 -1.88 -15.52 -2.74
CA PHE A 119 -0.47 -15.59 -3.11
C PHE A 119 -0.23 -15.14 -4.56
N ARG A 120 -1.14 -15.55 -5.47
CA ARG A 120 -1.15 -15.03 -6.85
C ARG A 120 -1.36 -13.52 -6.89
N SER A 121 -2.41 -13.03 -6.23
CA SER A 121 -2.71 -11.58 -6.20
C SER A 121 -1.54 -10.79 -5.65
N ARG A 122 -0.82 -11.33 -4.66
CA ARG A 122 0.35 -10.70 -4.08
C ARG A 122 1.56 -10.68 -5.02
N ALA A 123 1.79 -11.75 -5.78
CA ALA A 123 2.80 -11.79 -6.83
C ALA A 123 2.50 -10.79 -7.97
N GLN A 124 1.24 -10.71 -8.41
CA GLN A 124 0.81 -9.73 -9.43
C GLN A 124 1.00 -8.29 -8.95
N LEU A 125 0.63 -7.99 -7.70
CA LEU A 125 0.89 -6.66 -7.13
C LEU A 125 2.39 -6.36 -7.08
N ALA A 126 3.24 -7.34 -6.76
CA ALA A 126 4.69 -7.18 -6.78
C ALA A 126 5.24 -6.92 -8.20
N GLN A 127 4.66 -7.51 -9.25
CA GLN A 127 5.01 -7.15 -10.63
C GLN A 127 4.69 -5.68 -10.93
N ILE A 128 3.52 -5.19 -10.49
CA ILE A 128 3.16 -3.78 -10.62
C ILE A 128 4.13 -2.90 -9.82
N GLN A 129 4.49 -3.30 -8.58
CA GLN A 129 5.51 -2.60 -7.78
C GLN A 129 6.84 -2.47 -8.53
N GLY A 130 7.29 -3.53 -9.22
CA GLY A 130 8.52 -3.51 -10.03
C GLY A 130 8.45 -2.48 -11.16
N GLN A 131 7.35 -2.44 -11.90
CA GLN A 131 7.16 -1.48 -13.00
C GLN A 131 7.01 -0.04 -12.50
N VAL A 132 6.32 0.18 -11.37
CA VAL A 132 6.26 1.50 -10.72
C VAL A 132 7.65 1.94 -10.25
N HIS A 133 8.43 1.03 -9.66
CA HIS A 133 9.81 1.32 -9.26
C HIS A 133 10.64 1.78 -10.46
N GLU A 134 10.58 1.04 -11.57
CA GLU A 134 11.29 1.39 -12.80
C GLU A 134 10.84 2.75 -13.35
N CYS A 135 9.54 3.01 -13.39
CA CYS A 135 8.99 4.27 -13.88
C CYS A 135 9.41 5.48 -13.03
N ILE A 136 9.43 5.34 -11.69
CA ILE A 136 9.58 6.48 -10.77
C ILE A 136 11.03 6.67 -10.30
N PHE A 137 11.75 5.57 -10.06
CA PHE A 137 13.05 5.62 -9.38
C PHE A 137 14.25 5.29 -10.27
N SER A 138 14.06 4.61 -11.40
CA SER A 138 15.19 4.32 -12.29
C SER A 138 15.71 5.56 -13.00
N VAL A 139 16.97 5.53 -13.44
CA VAL A 139 17.56 6.61 -14.24
C VAL A 139 16.75 6.82 -15.53
N GLN A 140 16.41 5.74 -16.22
CA GLN A 140 15.65 5.77 -17.46
C GLN A 140 14.22 6.32 -17.27
N GLY A 141 13.55 5.90 -16.19
CA GLY A 141 12.22 6.39 -15.84
C GLY A 141 12.22 7.89 -15.55
N ARG A 142 13.26 8.40 -14.88
CA ARG A 142 13.42 9.84 -14.60
C ARG A 142 13.84 10.67 -15.80
N SER A 143 14.54 10.08 -16.76
CA SER A 143 14.95 10.76 -18.00
C SER A 143 13.89 10.69 -19.10
N ARG A 144 12.76 10.01 -18.86
CA ARG A 144 11.69 9.85 -19.84
C ARG A 144 11.04 11.21 -20.17
N PRO A 145 10.73 11.50 -21.46
CA PRO A 145 9.94 12.66 -21.85
C PRO A 145 8.61 12.75 -21.08
N ALA A 146 8.11 13.97 -20.85
CA ALA A 146 6.98 14.20 -19.95
C ALA A 146 5.67 13.56 -20.44
N ASP A 147 5.45 13.55 -21.75
CA ASP A 147 4.33 12.90 -22.43
C ASP A 147 4.39 11.38 -22.29
N GLU A 148 5.55 10.77 -22.59
CA GLU A 148 5.77 9.33 -22.41
C GLU A 148 5.64 8.91 -20.93
N ALA A 149 6.15 9.72 -20.00
CA ALA A 149 6.02 9.46 -18.57
C ALA A 149 4.56 9.51 -18.12
N SER A 150 3.77 10.46 -18.65
CA SER A 150 2.35 10.58 -18.33
C SER A 150 1.55 9.38 -18.85
N LEU A 151 1.84 8.93 -20.07
CA LEU A 151 1.23 7.72 -20.64
C LEU A 151 1.57 6.47 -19.82
N GLU A 152 2.83 6.32 -19.42
CA GLU A 152 3.26 5.18 -18.61
C GLU A 152 2.61 5.19 -17.21
N ILE A 153 2.51 6.35 -16.57
CA ILE A 153 1.79 6.51 -15.30
C ILE A 153 0.31 6.16 -15.45
N ALA A 154 -0.34 6.56 -16.54
CA ALA A 154 -1.72 6.19 -16.83
C ALA A 154 -1.89 4.67 -17.01
N ARG A 155 -0.98 4.04 -17.76
CA ARG A 155 -0.94 2.59 -17.95
C ARG A 155 -0.80 1.85 -16.61
N LEU A 156 0.12 2.30 -15.75
CA LEU A 156 0.37 1.70 -14.44
C LEU A 156 -0.82 1.85 -13.48
N ARG A 157 -1.50 3.01 -13.49
CA ARG A 157 -2.77 3.20 -12.76
C ARG A 157 -3.85 2.23 -13.28
N GLY A 158 -3.94 2.05 -14.60
CA GLY A 158 -4.85 1.08 -15.22
C GLY A 158 -4.56 -0.36 -14.78
N LEU A 159 -3.30 -0.78 -14.74
CA LEU A 159 -2.91 -2.10 -14.23
C LEU A 159 -3.29 -2.29 -12.76
N LEU A 160 -3.07 -1.27 -11.92
CA LEU A 160 -3.39 -1.35 -10.52
C LEU A 160 -4.91 -1.41 -10.28
N ALA A 161 -5.70 -0.64 -11.05
CA ALA A 161 -7.15 -0.72 -11.03
C ALA A 161 -7.66 -2.10 -11.47
N GLN A 162 -7.09 -2.68 -12.54
CA GLN A 162 -7.42 -4.04 -12.99
C GLN A 162 -7.07 -5.10 -11.94
N TRP A 163 -5.93 -4.97 -11.27
CA TRP A 163 -5.56 -5.85 -10.16
C TRP A 163 -6.54 -5.72 -8.99
N ARG A 164 -6.90 -4.49 -8.62
CA ARG A 164 -7.85 -4.20 -7.52
C ARG A 164 -9.23 -4.79 -7.79
N ALA A 165 -9.68 -4.75 -9.05
CA ALA A 165 -10.95 -5.34 -9.49
C ALA A 165 -10.98 -6.88 -9.45
N GLN A 166 -9.81 -7.55 -9.38
CA GLN A 166 -9.75 -9.01 -9.20
C GLN A 166 -10.05 -9.44 -7.76
N ILE A 167 -10.08 -8.51 -6.79
CA ILE A 167 -10.46 -8.80 -5.42
C ILE A 167 -11.99 -8.97 -5.36
N PRO A 168 -12.51 -10.16 -4.98
CA PRO A 168 -13.95 -10.40 -4.90
C PRO A 168 -14.64 -9.48 -3.90
N ALA A 169 -15.91 -9.14 -4.15
CA ALA A 169 -16.70 -8.30 -3.24
C ALA A 169 -16.82 -8.91 -1.82
N ALA A 170 -16.86 -10.24 -1.70
CA ALA A 170 -16.85 -10.94 -0.43
C ALA A 170 -15.55 -10.77 0.38
N LEU A 171 -14.48 -10.29 -0.27
CA LEU A 171 -13.16 -9.99 0.30
C LEU A 171 -12.82 -8.50 0.20
N SER A 172 -13.82 -7.63 -0.05
CA SER A 172 -13.69 -6.18 0.05
C SER A 172 -13.34 -5.73 1.47
N ALA A 173 -12.84 -4.50 1.61
CA ALA A 173 -12.56 -3.91 2.92
C ALA A 173 -13.80 -3.96 3.82
N GLU A 174 -14.96 -3.56 3.28
CA GLU A 174 -16.26 -3.53 3.96
C GLU A 174 -16.71 -4.91 4.40
N ALA A 175 -16.51 -5.95 3.57
CA ALA A 175 -16.83 -7.32 3.93
C ALA A 175 -15.92 -7.82 5.05
N LEU A 176 -14.62 -7.55 4.95
CA LEU A 176 -13.61 -8.04 5.88
C LEU A 176 -13.72 -7.43 7.28
N ILE A 177 -14.10 -6.14 7.40
CA ILE A 177 -14.31 -5.52 8.72
C ILE A 177 -15.48 -6.15 9.50
N ARG A 178 -16.42 -6.82 8.82
CA ARG A 178 -17.53 -7.54 9.45
C ARG A 178 -17.15 -8.95 9.91
N THR A 179 -15.97 -9.45 9.51
CA THR A 179 -15.52 -10.79 9.88
C THR A 179 -15.02 -10.81 11.33
N ARG A 180 -15.24 -11.94 12.03
CA ARG A 180 -14.78 -12.11 13.43
C ARG A 180 -13.29 -12.45 13.55
N GLY A 181 -12.60 -12.73 12.44
CA GLY A 181 -11.20 -13.15 12.41
C GLY A 181 -10.24 -11.99 12.10
N THR A 182 -8.99 -12.08 12.56
CA THR A 182 -7.97 -11.03 12.32
C THR A 182 -6.98 -11.37 11.21
N VAL A 183 -6.92 -12.63 10.77
CA VAL A 183 -5.95 -13.11 9.77
C VAL A 183 -6.20 -12.48 8.41
N LEU A 184 -7.43 -12.56 7.89
CA LEU A 184 -7.78 -12.00 6.60
C LEU A 184 -7.71 -10.46 6.59
N PRO A 185 -8.27 -9.72 7.58
CA PRO A 185 -8.08 -8.28 7.64
C PRO A 185 -6.60 -7.86 7.63
N LYS A 186 -5.72 -8.53 8.39
CA LYS A 186 -4.27 -8.26 8.37
C LYS A 186 -3.63 -8.53 7.01
N ALA A 187 -4.01 -9.62 6.35
CA ALA A 187 -3.48 -9.98 5.04
C ALA A 187 -3.92 -8.99 3.96
N PHE A 188 -5.20 -8.59 3.93
CA PHE A 188 -5.69 -7.61 2.98
C PHE A 188 -5.20 -6.20 3.30
N CYS A 189 -5.07 -5.83 4.57
CA CYS A 189 -4.45 -4.56 4.97
C CYS A 189 -3.06 -4.38 4.33
N MET A 190 -2.29 -5.46 4.14
CA MET A 190 -1.03 -5.42 3.37
C MET A 190 -1.26 -5.05 1.90
N LEU A 191 -2.22 -5.71 1.23
CA LEU A 191 -2.56 -5.44 -0.18
C LEU A 191 -2.95 -3.97 -0.39
N TYR A 192 -3.87 -3.49 0.44
CA TYR A 192 -4.37 -2.12 0.39
C TYR A 192 -3.29 -1.10 0.76
N ALA A 193 -2.41 -1.39 1.74
CA ALA A 193 -1.30 -0.51 2.07
C ALA A 193 -0.31 -0.35 0.91
N THR A 194 0.03 -1.46 0.25
CA THR A 194 0.92 -1.48 -0.90
C THR A 194 0.27 -0.74 -2.07
N SER A 195 -0.99 -1.05 -2.39
CA SER A 195 -1.76 -0.38 -3.44
C SER A 195 -1.86 1.14 -3.22
N LEU A 196 -2.21 1.57 -2.01
CA LEU A 196 -2.23 2.99 -1.61
C LEU A 196 -0.85 3.65 -1.80
N SER A 197 0.23 2.96 -1.42
CA SER A 197 1.59 3.48 -1.60
C SER A 197 1.96 3.64 -3.08
N LEU A 198 1.53 2.73 -3.94
CA LEU A 198 1.74 2.82 -5.39
C LEU A 198 0.91 3.95 -6.01
N LEU A 199 -0.37 4.07 -5.64
CA LEU A 199 -1.22 5.17 -6.11
C LEU A 199 -0.66 6.53 -5.68
N GLY A 200 -0.18 6.67 -4.45
CA GLY A 200 0.47 7.89 -3.98
C GLY A 200 1.66 8.28 -4.86
N GLN A 201 2.54 7.32 -5.17
CA GLN A 201 3.69 7.54 -6.05
C GLN A 201 3.29 7.91 -7.48
N LEU A 202 2.33 7.20 -8.07
CA LEU A 202 1.84 7.45 -9.42
C LEU A 202 1.11 8.80 -9.54
N THR A 203 0.41 9.22 -8.48
CA THR A 203 -0.27 10.51 -8.39
C THR A 203 0.70 11.63 -7.97
N ARG A 204 1.98 11.29 -7.70
CA ARG A 204 3.06 12.20 -7.27
C ARG A 204 2.74 12.95 -5.97
N VAL A 205 2.00 12.27 -5.08
CA VAL A 205 1.63 12.72 -3.74
C VAL A 205 2.34 11.86 -2.73
N ASN A 206 3.10 12.49 -1.85
CA ASN A 206 3.86 11.78 -0.84
C ASN A 206 3.81 12.56 0.47
N ALA A 207 3.27 11.92 1.51
CA ALA A 207 3.18 12.51 2.85
C ALA A 207 4.56 12.76 3.50
N ILE A 208 5.61 12.13 2.97
CA ILE A 208 6.99 12.23 3.47
C ILE A 208 7.82 13.22 2.63
N GLU A 209 7.43 13.51 1.37
CA GLU A 209 8.06 14.55 0.55
C GLU A 209 7.27 15.86 0.69
N PHE A 210 7.80 16.74 1.52
CA PHE A 210 7.08 17.87 2.13
C PHE A 210 6.57 18.94 1.17
N ASP A 211 6.96 18.94 -0.11
CA ASP A 211 6.53 19.98 -1.05
C ASP A 211 5.01 19.98 -1.26
N TRP A 212 4.42 18.81 -1.47
CA TRP A 212 2.96 18.70 -1.60
C TRP A 212 2.26 18.98 -0.27
N VAL A 213 2.77 18.43 0.83
CA VAL A 213 2.21 18.64 2.18
C VAL A 213 2.19 20.13 2.54
N ASN A 214 3.28 20.86 2.27
CA ASN A 214 3.36 22.29 2.52
C ASN A 214 2.42 23.11 1.63
N ARG A 215 2.18 22.68 0.37
CA ARG A 215 1.14 23.30 -0.47
C ARG A 215 -0.25 23.04 0.10
N LEU A 216 -0.53 21.83 0.56
CA LEU A 216 -1.80 21.46 1.15
C LEU A 216 -2.06 22.23 2.46
N LEU A 217 -1.07 22.32 3.36
CA LEU A 217 -1.21 23.09 4.59
C LEU A 217 -1.44 24.58 4.31
N ARG A 218 -0.73 25.17 3.34
CA ARG A 218 -1.01 26.54 2.89
C ARG A 218 -2.42 26.70 2.36
N HIS A 219 -2.89 25.75 1.56
CA HIS A 219 -4.26 25.75 1.06
C HIS A 219 -5.28 25.69 2.20
N ALA A 220 -5.12 24.75 3.14
CA ALA A 220 -5.99 24.60 4.30
C ALA A 220 -6.07 25.87 5.16
N ARG A 221 -4.91 26.50 5.42
CA ARG A 221 -4.82 27.78 6.15
C ARG A 221 -5.54 28.91 5.41
N ASN A 222 -5.37 29.01 4.10
CA ASN A 222 -6.03 30.05 3.30
C ASN A 222 -7.54 29.85 3.25
N VAL A 223 -8.01 28.62 3.02
CA VAL A 223 -9.45 28.28 3.04
C VAL A 223 -10.05 28.66 4.39
N HIS A 224 -9.37 28.34 5.49
CA HIS A 224 -9.80 28.72 6.83
C HIS A 224 -9.85 30.24 7.06
N ALA A 225 -8.91 30.99 6.47
CA ALA A 225 -8.87 32.45 6.56
C ALA A 225 -9.84 33.14 5.57
N GLY A 226 -10.64 32.40 4.80
CA GLY A 226 -11.50 32.94 3.74
C GLY A 226 -10.71 33.53 2.56
N LEU A 227 -9.42 33.19 2.44
CA LEU A 227 -8.56 33.70 1.38
C LEU A 227 -8.66 32.82 0.12
N PRO A 228 -8.59 33.41 -1.08
CA PRO A 228 -8.53 32.65 -2.32
C PRO A 228 -7.36 31.67 -2.29
N SER A 229 -7.64 30.41 -2.62
CA SER A 229 -6.62 29.38 -2.70
C SER A 229 -6.97 28.33 -3.73
N VAL A 230 -5.98 27.95 -4.54
CA VAL A 230 -6.12 26.86 -5.49
C VAL A 230 -5.82 25.56 -4.73
N PRO A 231 -6.72 24.56 -4.76
CA PRO A 231 -6.41 23.26 -4.18
C PRO A 231 -5.13 22.72 -4.82
N PRO A 232 -4.27 22.00 -4.08
CA PRO A 232 -3.01 21.47 -4.59
C PRO A 232 -3.27 20.39 -5.66
N ALA A 233 -3.67 20.83 -6.86
CA ALA A 233 -4.14 20.10 -8.04
C ALA A 233 -5.25 19.05 -7.78
N SER A 234 -6.28 19.08 -8.64
CA SER A 234 -7.08 17.89 -8.95
C SER A 234 -6.17 16.89 -9.68
N LEU A 235 -5.38 16.14 -8.93
CA LEU A 235 -4.39 15.21 -9.50
C LEU A 235 -5.12 14.07 -10.20
N GLU A 236 -4.66 13.72 -11.40
CA GLU A 236 -5.25 12.63 -12.16
C GLU A 236 -5.12 11.31 -11.37
N GLY A 237 -6.24 10.65 -11.07
CA GLY A 237 -6.26 9.49 -10.18
C GLY A 237 -6.53 9.79 -8.70
N TRP A 238 -6.85 11.04 -8.35
CA TRP A 238 -7.20 11.45 -6.98
C TRP A 238 -8.36 10.65 -6.39
N ASP A 239 -9.46 10.46 -7.12
CA ASP A 239 -10.63 9.77 -6.58
C ASP A 239 -10.31 8.31 -6.22
N ALA A 240 -9.53 7.61 -7.05
CA ALA A 240 -9.05 6.27 -6.77
C ALA A 240 -8.09 6.24 -5.56
N LEU A 241 -7.23 7.25 -5.41
CA LEU A 241 -6.36 7.38 -4.24
C LEU A 241 -7.16 7.54 -2.94
N VAL A 242 -8.21 8.38 -2.96
CA VAL A 242 -9.08 8.61 -1.80
C VAL A 242 -9.89 7.35 -1.47
N GLU A 243 -10.44 6.66 -2.48
CA GLU A 243 -11.16 5.39 -2.27
C GLU A 243 -10.27 4.31 -1.66
N GLU A 244 -9.06 4.14 -2.18
CA GLU A 244 -8.09 3.19 -1.64
C GLU A 244 -7.65 3.57 -0.21
N SER A 245 -7.55 4.89 0.07
CA SER A 245 -7.28 5.41 1.41
C SER A 245 -8.37 5.02 2.40
N ARG A 246 -9.65 5.18 2.05
CA ARG A 246 -10.78 4.75 2.89
C ARG A 246 -10.70 3.25 3.18
N SER A 247 -10.56 2.45 2.12
CA SER A 247 -10.49 0.99 2.21
C SER A 247 -9.36 0.53 3.14
N PHE A 248 -8.17 1.11 2.98
CA PHE A 248 -7.02 0.82 3.81
C PHE A 248 -7.22 1.24 5.28
N VAL A 249 -7.64 2.50 5.52
CA VAL A 249 -7.80 3.03 6.88
C VAL A 249 -8.86 2.26 7.65
N MET A 250 -10.01 1.94 7.02
CA MET A 250 -11.05 1.10 7.62
C MET A 250 -10.51 -0.27 8.06
N LEU A 251 -9.77 -0.95 7.17
CA LEU A 251 -9.16 -2.25 7.49
C LEU A 251 -8.10 -2.15 8.59
N PHE A 252 -7.27 -1.11 8.54
CA PHE A 252 -6.24 -0.91 9.55
C PHE A 252 -6.86 -0.71 10.93
N LEU A 253 -7.90 0.12 11.04
CA LEU A 253 -8.57 0.43 12.29
C LEU A 253 -9.35 -0.77 12.84
N SER A 254 -9.96 -1.60 11.98
CA SER A 254 -10.73 -2.78 12.41
C SER A 254 -9.89 -3.86 13.10
N ILE A 255 -8.57 -3.87 12.93
CA ILE A 255 -7.67 -4.86 13.55
C ILE A 255 -7.48 -4.50 15.04
N PRO A 256 -8.02 -5.30 16.00
CA PRO A 256 -8.03 -4.91 17.41
C PRO A 256 -6.65 -5.01 18.07
N LYS A 257 -5.84 -6.01 17.69
CA LYS A 257 -4.49 -6.23 18.22
C LYS A 257 -3.44 -6.04 17.13
N LYS A 258 -2.77 -4.89 17.20
CA LYS A 258 -1.65 -4.51 16.34
C LYS A 258 -0.36 -4.73 17.12
N ASP A 259 0.46 -5.68 16.70
CA ASP A 259 1.81 -5.79 17.24
C ASP A 259 2.68 -4.61 16.76
N ILE A 260 3.78 -4.36 17.47
CA ILE A 260 4.66 -3.22 17.19
C ILE A 260 5.21 -3.28 15.76
N ALA A 261 5.52 -4.46 15.25
CA ALA A 261 6.06 -4.63 13.91
C ALA A 261 5.01 -4.31 12.83
N PHE A 262 3.76 -4.73 13.02
CA PHE A 262 2.63 -4.39 12.17
C PHE A 262 2.38 -2.88 12.15
N GLY A 263 2.32 -2.24 13.34
CA GLY A 263 2.12 -0.80 13.44
C GLY A 263 3.22 0.00 12.75
N ARG A 264 4.49 -0.40 12.91
CA ARG A 264 5.63 0.21 12.23
C ARG A 264 5.57 0.05 10.72
N LEU A 265 5.21 -1.14 10.24
CA LEU A 265 5.21 -1.42 8.80
C LEU A 265 4.20 -0.55 8.04
N TYR A 266 3.06 -0.24 8.65
CA TYR A 266 1.95 0.45 7.98
C TYR A 266 1.68 1.87 8.47
N CYS A 267 2.49 2.41 9.38
CA CYS A 267 2.31 3.77 9.90
C CYS A 267 2.35 4.85 8.81
N CYS A 268 3.28 4.74 7.85
CA CYS A 268 3.38 5.68 6.73
C CYS A 268 2.12 5.64 5.86
N SER A 269 1.59 4.45 5.57
CA SER A 269 0.37 4.27 4.79
C SER A 269 -0.84 4.84 5.53
N LEU A 270 -0.91 4.68 6.86
CA LEU A 270 -1.96 5.29 7.70
C LEU A 270 -1.93 6.81 7.64
N ILE A 271 -0.79 7.42 7.94
CA ILE A 271 -0.69 8.89 7.92
C ILE A 271 -1.00 9.42 6.51
N SER A 272 -0.48 8.76 5.46
CA SER A 272 -0.75 9.17 4.08
C SER A 272 -2.24 9.08 3.75
N GLY A 273 -2.87 7.95 4.05
CA GLY A 273 -4.30 7.75 3.80
C GLY A 273 -5.14 8.80 4.53
N LEU A 274 -4.90 9.01 5.82
CA LEU A 274 -5.60 10.04 6.60
C LEU A 274 -5.39 11.45 6.04
N MET A 275 -4.16 11.81 5.64
CA MET A 275 -3.89 13.10 4.99
C MET A 275 -4.64 13.26 3.66
N PHE A 276 -4.77 12.20 2.86
CA PHE A 276 -5.53 12.25 1.62
C PHE A 276 -7.03 12.42 1.88
N LEU A 277 -7.58 11.77 2.91
CA LEU A 277 -8.96 11.97 3.34
C LEU A 277 -9.19 13.41 3.83
N SER A 278 -8.33 13.94 4.71
CA SER A 278 -8.44 15.32 5.19
C SER A 278 -8.34 16.34 4.04
N ALA A 279 -7.41 16.11 3.09
CA ALA A 279 -7.29 16.93 1.90
C ALA A 279 -8.57 16.92 1.05
N ASN A 280 -9.20 15.75 0.91
CA ASN A 280 -10.45 15.61 0.18
C ASN A 280 -11.60 16.35 0.87
N CYS A 281 -11.71 16.26 2.20
CA CYS A 281 -12.70 16.99 2.98
C CYS A 281 -12.52 18.52 2.87
N ILE A 282 -11.27 19.01 2.85
CA ILE A 282 -10.99 20.45 2.69
C ILE A 282 -11.35 20.93 1.28
N GLY A 283 -11.04 20.12 0.26
CA GLY A 283 -11.26 20.50 -1.14
C GLY A 283 -12.71 20.33 -1.64
N LYS A 284 -13.48 19.41 -1.04
CA LYS A 284 -14.85 19.06 -1.44
C LYS A 284 -15.71 18.80 -0.19
N SER A 285 -16.29 19.82 0.43
CA SER A 285 -17.04 19.65 1.68
C SER A 285 -18.41 18.97 1.53
N ASP A 286 -18.91 18.81 0.30
CA ASP A 286 -20.24 18.29 -0.04
C ASP A 286 -20.23 16.81 -0.49
N HIS A 287 -19.08 16.12 -0.41
CA HIS A 287 -18.99 14.74 -0.88
C HIS A 287 -19.70 13.75 0.07
N ALA A 288 -20.31 12.70 -0.51
CA ALA A 288 -21.14 11.73 0.21
C ALA A 288 -20.46 11.04 1.42
N TYR A 289 -19.14 10.95 1.42
CA TYR A 289 -18.35 10.30 2.49
C TYR A 289 -17.76 11.25 3.54
N TYR A 290 -18.16 12.53 3.58
CA TYR A 290 -17.49 13.55 4.40
C TYR A 290 -17.47 13.20 5.89
N GLU A 291 -18.62 12.84 6.46
CA GLU A 291 -18.73 12.45 7.86
C GLU A 291 -17.99 11.14 8.15
N SER A 292 -18.03 10.18 7.21
CA SER A 292 -17.32 8.91 7.35
C SER A 292 -15.80 9.11 7.38
N ASP A 293 -15.27 9.99 6.54
CA ASP A 293 -13.83 10.29 6.48
C ASP A 293 -13.35 10.95 7.77
N GLN A 294 -14.16 11.84 8.36
CA GLN A 294 -13.89 12.44 9.66
C GLN A 294 -13.91 11.40 10.78
N GLN A 295 -14.88 10.50 10.77
CA GLN A 295 -14.99 9.45 11.77
C GLN A 295 -13.76 8.52 11.75
N LEU A 296 -13.21 8.24 10.57
CA LEU A 296 -11.95 7.48 10.44
C LEU A 296 -10.77 8.24 11.05
N GLY A 297 -10.68 9.56 10.82
CA GLY A 297 -9.68 10.43 11.45
C GLY A 297 -9.75 10.39 12.97
N LEU A 298 -10.96 10.53 13.53
CA LEU A 298 -11.21 10.48 14.96
C LEU A 298 -10.83 9.13 15.57
N GLN A 299 -11.21 8.02 14.93
CA GLN A 299 -10.87 6.66 15.38
C GLN A 299 -9.36 6.38 15.32
N ALA A 300 -8.63 7.04 14.42
CA ALA A 300 -7.19 6.86 14.28
C ALA A 300 -6.38 7.67 15.29
N LYS A 301 -6.99 8.65 15.99
CA LYS A 301 -6.30 9.65 16.83
C LYS A 301 -5.33 9.04 17.85
N ASP A 302 -5.80 8.10 18.66
CA ASP A 302 -4.96 7.45 19.69
C ASP A 302 -3.74 6.75 19.09
N PHE A 303 -3.93 6.09 17.93
CA PHE A 303 -2.83 5.43 17.24
C PHE A 303 -1.85 6.45 16.64
N VAL A 304 -2.38 7.53 16.05
CA VAL A 304 -1.59 8.62 15.49
C VAL A 304 -0.74 9.27 16.58
N ASP A 305 -1.28 9.54 17.76
CA ASP A 305 -0.54 10.14 18.88
C ASP A 305 0.60 9.23 19.37
N GLN A 306 0.39 7.91 19.32
CA GLN A 306 1.39 6.90 19.67
C GLN A 306 2.46 6.66 18.59
N LEU A 307 2.36 7.24 17.39
CA LEU A 307 3.33 7.04 16.31
C LEU A 307 4.76 7.39 16.70
N SER A 308 4.93 8.41 17.55
CA SER A 308 6.23 8.82 18.08
C SER A 308 6.95 7.73 18.88
N GLN A 309 6.19 6.78 19.43
CA GLN A 309 6.72 5.61 20.15
C GLN A 309 7.09 4.48 19.17
N LEU A 310 6.40 4.41 18.03
CA LEU A 310 6.60 3.37 17.01
C LEU A 310 7.78 3.70 16.09
N SER A 311 8.00 4.97 15.75
CA SER A 311 9.07 5.40 14.85
C SER A 311 9.77 6.66 15.36
N ARG A 312 11.10 6.67 15.27
CA ARG A 312 11.95 7.85 15.52
C ARG A 312 12.40 8.54 14.23
N HIS A 313 11.80 8.17 13.10
CA HIS A 313 12.18 8.75 11.81
C HIS A 313 11.57 10.15 11.66
N ASP A 314 12.40 11.18 11.47
CA ASP A 314 11.97 12.58 11.45
C ASP A 314 10.85 12.85 10.45
N GLY A 315 10.91 12.24 9.25
CA GLY A 315 9.87 12.37 8.23
C GLY A 315 8.49 11.86 8.69
N ILE A 316 8.44 10.79 9.50
CA ILE A 316 7.17 10.24 10.02
C ILE A 316 6.60 11.17 11.08
N LEU A 317 7.45 11.67 11.98
CA LEU A 317 7.04 12.64 13.02
C LEU A 317 6.57 13.96 12.41
N ALA A 318 7.23 14.40 11.34
CA ALA A 318 6.82 15.59 10.61
C ALA A 318 5.47 15.37 9.91
N ALA A 319 5.26 14.21 9.29
CA ALA A 319 3.99 13.86 8.65
C ALA A 319 2.85 13.76 9.68
N GLN A 320 3.13 13.18 10.87
CA GLN A 320 2.20 13.17 12.01
C GLN A 320 1.77 14.59 12.37
N ARG A 321 2.73 15.52 12.57
CA ARG A 321 2.42 16.93 12.90
C ARG A 321 1.58 17.61 11.81
N ALA A 322 1.92 17.39 10.54
CA ALA A 322 1.19 17.94 9.41
C ALA A 322 -0.25 17.41 9.36
N TYR A 323 -0.45 16.10 9.57
CA TYR A 323 -1.77 15.51 9.66
C TYR A 323 -2.58 16.11 10.82
N THR A 324 -2.01 16.21 12.03
CA THR A 324 -2.70 16.80 13.19
C THR A 324 -3.12 18.25 12.93
N GLU A 325 -2.34 19.01 12.14
CA GLU A 325 -2.74 20.36 11.71
C GLU A 325 -3.91 20.33 10.72
N LEU A 326 -3.87 19.46 9.71
CA LEU A 326 -4.95 19.30 8.73
C LEU A 326 -6.26 18.86 9.38
N ASP A 327 -6.19 17.92 10.31
CA ASP A 327 -7.34 17.39 11.03
C ASP A 327 -8.09 18.50 11.78
N ARG A 328 -7.35 19.41 12.45
CA ARG A 328 -7.94 20.61 13.09
C ARG A 328 -8.62 21.54 12.10
N HIS A 329 -8.09 21.68 10.88
CA HIS A 329 -8.75 22.49 9.85
C HIS A 329 -10.06 21.86 9.40
N VAL A 330 -10.10 20.53 9.23
CA VAL A 330 -11.32 19.79 8.89
C VAL A 330 -12.38 19.90 9.99
N GLU A 331 -11.98 19.73 11.26
CA GLU A 331 -12.87 19.88 12.41
C GLU A 331 -13.53 21.27 12.43
N ARG A 332 -12.75 22.34 12.21
CA ARG A 332 -13.27 23.73 12.22
C ARG A 332 -14.23 24.03 11.07
N LEU A 333 -13.97 23.51 9.87
CA LEU A 333 -14.89 23.67 8.73
C LEU A 333 -16.27 23.10 9.05
N THR A 334 -16.31 21.99 9.79
CA THR A 334 -17.56 21.34 10.22
C THR A 334 -18.34 22.18 11.22
N HIS A 335 -17.64 22.78 12.20
CA HIS A 335 -18.27 23.64 13.19
C HIS A 335 -18.79 24.94 12.56
N GLY A 336 -18.00 25.57 11.69
CA GLY A 336 -18.44 26.77 10.95
C GLY A 336 -19.66 26.51 10.05
N ALA A 337 -19.71 25.37 9.35
CA ALA A 337 -20.86 25.00 8.52
C ALA A 337 -22.13 24.75 9.37
N ARG A 338 -21.97 24.16 10.56
CA ARG A 338 -23.10 23.95 11.50
C ARG A 338 -23.61 25.28 12.04
N ASP A 339 -22.72 26.19 12.45
CA ASP A 339 -23.12 27.51 12.94
C ASP A 339 -23.84 28.33 11.85
N ASP A 340 -23.34 28.33 10.62
CA ASP A 340 -24.02 28.96 9.48
C ASP A 340 -25.39 28.35 9.17
N SER A 341 -25.53 27.03 9.29
CA SER A 341 -26.81 26.35 9.08
C SER A 341 -27.84 26.67 10.18
N VAL A 342 -27.39 26.80 11.43
CA VAL A 342 -28.23 27.21 12.57
C VAL A 342 -28.65 28.67 12.42
N LEU A 343 -27.73 29.56 12.02
CA LEU A 343 -28.04 30.96 11.74
C LEU A 343 -29.04 31.11 10.59
N ARG A 344 -28.90 30.36 9.49
CA ARG A 344 -29.88 30.35 8.39
C ARG A 344 -31.23 29.74 8.78
N ALA A 345 -31.27 28.78 9.69
CA ALA A 345 -32.51 28.19 10.20
C ALA A 345 -33.24 29.12 11.18
N LEU A 346 -32.54 30.08 11.79
CA LEU A 346 -33.10 31.12 12.66
C LEU A 346 -33.58 32.35 11.88
N ASP A 347 -33.33 32.42 10.57
CA ASP A 347 -33.71 33.52 9.67
C ASP A 347 -34.83 33.15 8.65
N PRO A 348 -35.96 32.49 9.02
CA PRO A 348 -37.05 32.21 8.07
C PRO A 348 -38.10 33.34 7.97
N MET A 349 -37.83 34.56 8.49
CA MET A 349 -38.76 35.69 8.39
C MET A 349 -38.04 37.02 8.17
N MET A 350 -37.59 37.24 6.94
CA MET A 350 -37.58 38.55 6.29
C MET A 350 -37.74 38.35 4.79
#